data_AF-A0A9K3CZ50-F1
#
_entry.id   AF-A0A9K3CZ50-F1
#
_cell.length_a   1.000
_cell.length_b   1.000
_cell.length_c   1.000
_cell.angle_alpha   90.00
_cell.angle_beta   90.00
_cell.angle_gamma   90.00
#
_symmetry.space_group_name_H-M   'P 1'
#
loop_
_entity.id
_entity.type
_entity.pdbx_description
1 polymer ?
#
loop_
_entity_poly.entity_id
_entity_poly.type
_entity_poly.pdbx_seq_one_letter_code
_entity_poly.pdbx_strand_id
1 'polypeptide(L)'
;VFVTSGLGGMSGAQAKAAVICGAVGVIAEVDKTALEKRHAQGWVMEVFSDLDLLMERVKRAQEEKTPVSIAYHGNVVDLWERFATSEAGLVDLGSDQTSLHNAFNGGYWPVGYTQEESRRMMVEEPEAFRVAVQESLVRHVKAINTVIKEKGMSRFFDYGNAFLLEAGRAGADVFDTSSRTLEDAVARGKYKYPSYVQDVMGDIFSLGFGPFRWVCSSGEHEDLVLTDKLASEAISECMADSGCPEPTVNQYADNKKWIDQAEENKLVVGSQARILYSDAIGRIAIAERFHEAIKAGTLHGPVVLSRDHHDVSGTDSPFRETSNIQDGSMFCADMAVQNCIGDASRGATWVALHNGGGVGFGEVMNGGFGHVLDGSEDSIEKARKMLWWDVCNGVTRRAWARNDNALTTIDRAMKVWNYVYIVESLNM
;
A
#
# COMPACT_ATOMS: atom_id res chain seq x y z
N VAL A 1 -15.24 12.06 0.81
CA VAL A 1 -14.48 12.31 -0.44
C VAL A 1 -13.00 12.11 -0.15
N PHE A 2 -12.33 11.33 -0.99
CA PHE A 2 -10.88 11.12 -0.99
C PHE A 2 -10.28 11.81 -2.22
N VAL A 3 -9.31 12.70 -2.02
CA VAL A 3 -8.62 13.43 -3.10
C VAL A 3 -7.17 12.97 -3.19
N THR A 4 -6.72 12.62 -4.39
CA THR A 4 -5.36 12.16 -4.67
C THR A 4 -4.94 12.46 -6.11
N SER A 5 -3.80 11.93 -6.53
CA SER A 5 -3.16 12.18 -7.82
C SER A 5 -2.48 10.94 -8.39
N GLY A 6 -2.31 10.96 -9.71
CA GLY A 6 -1.64 9.91 -10.48
C GLY A 6 -2.58 8.77 -10.86
N LEU A 7 -2.58 8.42 -12.14
CA LEU A 7 -3.26 7.26 -12.73
C LEU A 7 -2.28 6.33 -13.45
N GLY A 8 -1.01 6.41 -13.07
CA GLY A 8 0.09 5.56 -13.55
C GLY A 8 -0.07 4.10 -13.12
N GLY A 9 1.00 3.31 -13.22
CA GLY A 9 0.99 1.85 -12.98
C GLY A 9 0.31 1.44 -11.68
N MET A 10 0.81 1.93 -10.55
CA MET A 10 0.28 1.67 -9.20
C MET A 10 -0.80 2.67 -8.80
N SER A 11 -0.58 3.97 -9.05
CA SER A 11 -1.49 5.04 -8.62
C SER A 11 -2.88 4.99 -9.27
N GLY A 12 -3.00 4.35 -10.44
CA GLY A 12 -4.30 4.07 -11.06
C GLY A 12 -5.24 3.23 -10.20
N ALA A 13 -4.73 2.38 -9.30
CA ALA A 13 -5.55 1.53 -8.45
C ALA A 13 -6.35 2.32 -7.39
N GLN A 14 -5.91 3.53 -7.04
CA GLN A 14 -6.58 4.40 -6.08
C GLN A 14 -8.04 4.68 -6.48
N ALA A 15 -8.31 4.80 -7.78
CA ALA A 15 -9.65 5.02 -8.31
C ALA A 15 -10.61 3.87 -7.94
N LYS A 16 -10.18 2.62 -8.14
CA LYS A 16 -11.00 1.46 -7.79
C LYS A 16 -11.09 1.25 -6.28
N ALA A 17 -9.97 1.45 -5.56
CA ALA A 17 -9.92 1.32 -4.12
C ALA A 17 -10.93 2.26 -3.43
N ALA A 18 -11.03 3.52 -3.87
CA ALA A 18 -12.01 4.45 -3.35
C ALA A 18 -13.45 3.92 -3.48
N VAL A 19 -13.81 3.37 -4.64
CA VAL A 19 -15.16 2.83 -4.88
C VAL A 19 -15.45 1.60 -4.01
N ILE A 20 -14.49 0.68 -3.87
CA ILE A 20 -14.61 -0.52 -3.02
C ILE A 20 -14.78 -0.14 -1.54
N CYS A 21 -14.08 0.91 -1.11
CA CYS A 21 -14.25 1.50 0.22
C CYS A 21 -15.58 2.26 0.39
N GLY A 22 -16.37 2.44 -0.67
CA GLY A 22 -17.62 3.19 -0.65
C GLY A 22 -17.45 4.71 -0.69
N ALA A 23 -16.28 5.19 -1.12
CA ALA A 23 -15.92 6.59 -1.16
C ALA A 23 -16.17 7.24 -2.53
N VAL A 24 -16.29 8.56 -2.52
CA VAL A 24 -16.12 9.41 -3.70
C VAL A 24 -14.61 9.68 -3.84
N GLY A 25 -13.97 9.07 -4.83
CA GLY A 25 -12.55 9.25 -5.14
C GLY A 25 -12.36 10.29 -6.24
N VAL A 26 -11.53 11.30 -6.01
CA VAL A 26 -11.18 12.35 -6.98
C VAL A 26 -9.68 12.27 -7.26
N ILE A 27 -9.29 11.97 -8.50
CA ILE A 27 -7.91 11.70 -8.87
C ILE A 27 -7.47 12.64 -9.99
N ALA A 28 -6.48 13.49 -9.74
CA ALA A 28 -5.88 14.32 -10.78
C ALA A 28 -4.84 13.54 -11.60
N GLU A 29 -4.89 13.68 -12.91
CA GLU A 29 -3.89 13.15 -13.84
C GLU A 29 -3.70 14.10 -15.02
N VAL A 30 -2.44 14.41 -15.33
CA VAL A 30 -2.06 15.29 -16.44
C VAL A 30 -1.82 14.50 -17.73
N ASP A 31 -1.42 13.23 -17.63
CA ASP A 31 -1.22 12.36 -18.78
C ASP A 31 -2.54 11.75 -19.23
N LYS A 32 -3.08 12.32 -20.30
CA LYS A 32 -4.28 11.82 -20.98
C LYS A 32 -4.20 10.33 -21.30
N THR A 33 -3.03 9.80 -21.66
CA THR A 33 -2.85 8.37 -21.98
C THR A 33 -3.10 7.49 -20.78
N ALA A 34 -2.55 7.86 -19.62
CA ALA A 34 -2.75 7.12 -18.37
C ALA A 34 -4.22 7.18 -17.94
N LEU A 35 -4.83 8.37 -18.01
CA LEU A 35 -6.22 8.60 -17.68
C LEU A 35 -7.17 7.77 -18.57
N GLU A 36 -7.03 7.86 -19.90
CA GLU A 36 -7.87 7.12 -20.86
C GLU A 36 -7.72 5.61 -20.67
N LYS A 37 -6.51 5.13 -20.39
CA LYS A 37 -6.27 3.72 -20.07
C LYS A 37 -7.06 3.29 -18.84
N ARG A 38 -7.06 4.06 -17.75
CA ARG A 38 -7.80 3.70 -16.51
C ARG A 38 -9.31 3.82 -16.66
N HIS A 39 -9.77 4.77 -17.46
CA HIS A 39 -11.18 4.88 -17.81
C HIS A 39 -11.64 3.70 -18.68
N ALA A 40 -10.88 3.33 -19.72
CA ALA A 40 -11.18 2.16 -20.56
C ALA A 40 -11.18 0.84 -19.78
N GLN A 41 -10.37 0.73 -18.71
CA GLN A 41 -10.36 -0.40 -17.79
C GLN A 41 -11.54 -0.41 -16.81
N GLY A 42 -12.35 0.65 -16.74
CA GLY A 42 -13.42 0.80 -15.74
C GLY A 42 -12.93 1.01 -14.31
N TRP A 43 -11.67 1.45 -14.14
CA TRP A 43 -11.10 1.81 -12.84
C TRP A 43 -11.49 3.24 -12.46
N VAL A 44 -11.45 4.13 -13.45
CA VAL A 44 -12.06 5.47 -13.42
C VAL A 44 -13.45 5.38 -14.03
N MET A 45 -14.47 5.91 -13.35
CA MET A 45 -15.86 5.89 -13.81
C MET A 45 -16.24 7.14 -14.60
N GLU A 46 -15.70 8.30 -14.22
CA GLU A 46 -16.04 9.58 -14.82
C GLU A 46 -14.79 10.44 -15.03
N VAL A 47 -14.81 11.29 -16.07
CA VAL A 47 -13.69 12.16 -16.43
C VAL A 47 -14.18 13.59 -16.62
N PHE A 48 -13.49 14.54 -15.98
CA PHE A 48 -13.75 15.96 -16.10
C PHE A 48 -12.46 16.72 -16.47
N SER A 49 -12.59 17.78 -17.26
CA SER A 49 -11.52 18.76 -17.49
C SER A 49 -11.88 20.16 -16.98
N ASP A 50 -13.14 20.37 -16.63
CA ASP A 50 -13.65 21.60 -16.02
C ASP A 50 -13.78 21.38 -14.51
N LEU A 51 -13.08 22.21 -13.73
CA LEU A 51 -13.06 22.11 -12.28
C LEU A 51 -14.42 22.46 -11.66
N ASP A 52 -15.18 23.39 -12.21
CA ASP A 52 -16.47 23.78 -11.64
C ASP A 52 -17.50 22.65 -11.80
N LEU A 53 -17.55 22.04 -12.98
CA LEU A 53 -18.39 20.85 -13.21
C LEU A 53 -17.96 19.66 -12.34
N LEU A 54 -16.66 19.47 -12.15
CA LEU A 54 -16.14 18.45 -11.24
C LEU A 54 -16.62 18.70 -9.80
N MET A 55 -16.51 19.94 -9.31
CA MET A 55 -16.89 20.28 -7.94
C MET A 55 -18.39 20.06 -7.70
N GLU A 56 -19.24 20.43 -8.66
CA GLU A 56 -20.68 20.14 -8.62
C GLU A 56 -20.95 18.63 -8.54
N ARG A 57 -20.23 17.84 -9.36
CA ARG A 57 -20.37 16.39 -9.38
C ARG A 57 -19.93 15.73 -8.08
N VAL A 58 -18.83 16.19 -7.49
CA VAL A 58 -18.30 15.70 -6.20
C VAL A 58 -19.29 15.99 -5.08
N LYS A 59 -19.84 17.21 -5.02
CA LYS A 59 -20.86 17.60 -4.03
C LYS A 59 -22.09 16.69 -4.13
N ARG A 60 -22.61 16.48 -5.34
CA ARG A 60 -23.74 15.59 -5.57
C ARG A 60 -23.43 14.14 -5.14
N ALA A 61 -22.26 13.62 -5.48
CA ALA A 61 -21.84 12.28 -5.09
C ALA A 61 -21.81 12.10 -3.57
N GLN A 62 -21.31 13.11 -2.86
CA GLN A 62 -21.23 13.14 -1.40
C GLN A 62 -22.62 13.18 -0.76
N GLU A 63 -23.51 14.04 -1.26
CA GLU A 63 -24.91 14.17 -0.80
C GLU A 63 -25.71 12.87 -1.02
N GLU A 64 -25.55 12.26 -2.19
CA GLU A 64 -26.20 10.99 -2.56
C GLU A 64 -25.53 9.76 -1.94
N LYS A 65 -24.37 9.93 -1.29
CA LYS A 65 -23.50 8.83 -0.78
C LYS A 65 -23.23 7.76 -1.84
N THR A 66 -23.02 8.18 -3.08
CA THR A 66 -22.77 7.27 -4.21
C THR A 66 -21.28 7.06 -4.39
N PRO A 67 -20.75 5.82 -4.22
CA PRO A 67 -19.35 5.53 -4.51
C PRO A 67 -19.06 5.77 -5.99
N VAL A 68 -18.05 6.58 -6.28
CA VAL A 68 -17.66 6.93 -7.66
C VAL A 68 -16.19 7.32 -7.72
N SER A 69 -15.51 6.92 -8.78
CA SER A 69 -14.16 7.39 -9.10
C SER A 69 -14.18 8.40 -10.24
N ILE A 70 -13.78 9.63 -9.93
CA ILE A 70 -13.81 10.79 -10.82
C ILE A 70 -12.36 11.21 -11.10
N ALA A 71 -11.95 11.18 -12.37
CA ALA A 71 -10.66 11.70 -12.79
C ALA A 71 -10.77 13.16 -13.23
N TYR A 72 -9.85 13.99 -12.74
CA TYR A 72 -9.60 15.32 -13.27
C TYR A 72 -8.44 15.25 -14.27
N HIS A 73 -8.71 15.57 -15.53
CA HIS A 73 -7.66 15.73 -16.54
C HIS A 73 -7.03 17.12 -16.40
N GLY A 74 -5.99 17.21 -15.58
CA GLY A 74 -5.30 18.45 -15.26
C GLY A 74 -4.35 18.29 -14.09
N ASN A 75 -3.72 19.40 -13.66
CA ASN A 75 -2.70 19.34 -12.63
C ASN A 75 -3.34 19.19 -11.23
N VAL A 76 -2.77 18.32 -10.40
CA VAL A 76 -3.21 18.13 -9.01
C VAL A 76 -3.17 19.43 -8.20
N VAL A 77 -2.23 20.34 -8.50
CA VAL A 77 -2.15 21.63 -7.82
C VAL A 77 -3.38 22.49 -8.11
N ASP A 78 -3.86 22.52 -9.36
CA ASP A 78 -5.08 23.27 -9.71
C ASP A 78 -6.31 22.68 -8.98
N LEU A 79 -6.36 21.36 -8.86
CA LEU A 79 -7.42 20.67 -8.12
C LEU A 79 -7.41 21.04 -6.63
N TRP A 80 -6.24 21.00 -5.98
CA TRP A 80 -6.14 21.39 -4.56
C TRP A 80 -6.41 22.87 -4.34
N GLU A 81 -5.93 23.75 -5.22
CA GLU A 81 -6.22 25.19 -5.15
C GLU A 81 -7.72 25.45 -5.36
N ARG A 82 -8.41 24.66 -6.19
CA ARG A 82 -9.86 24.70 -6.33
C ARG A 82 -10.59 24.29 -5.05
N PHE A 83 -10.17 23.21 -4.38
CA PHE A 83 -10.72 22.82 -3.07
C PHE A 83 -10.42 23.86 -1.98
N ALA A 84 -9.24 24.48 -2.01
CA ALA A 84 -8.86 25.54 -1.08
C ALA A 84 -9.73 26.81 -1.24
N THR A 85 -10.33 27.01 -2.42
CA THR A 85 -11.19 28.16 -2.72
C THR A 85 -12.68 27.82 -2.74
N SER A 86 -13.07 26.54 -2.72
CA SER A 86 -14.48 26.11 -2.72
C SER A 86 -15.19 26.35 -1.39
N GLU A 87 -16.50 26.08 -1.39
CA GLU A 87 -17.29 25.94 -0.16
C GLU A 87 -16.61 24.93 0.80
N ALA A 88 -16.77 25.16 2.12
CA ALA A 88 -16.13 24.34 3.15
C ALA A 88 -16.69 22.90 3.18
N GLY A 89 -15.85 21.93 3.51
CA GLY A 89 -16.29 20.59 3.95
C GLY A 89 -16.45 19.51 2.88
N LEU A 90 -15.94 19.70 1.66
CA LEU A 90 -16.06 18.66 0.62
C LEU A 90 -15.05 17.51 0.79
N VAL A 91 -13.82 17.80 1.22
CA VAL A 91 -12.75 16.80 1.28
C VAL A 91 -12.63 16.22 2.68
N ASP A 92 -12.69 14.90 2.82
CA ASP A 92 -12.51 14.20 4.10
C ASP A 92 -11.06 13.73 4.25
N LEU A 93 -10.49 13.15 3.18
CA LEU A 93 -9.14 12.56 3.16
C LEU A 93 -8.35 13.03 1.94
N GLY A 94 -7.07 13.30 2.12
CA GLY A 94 -6.14 13.69 1.07
C GLY A 94 -4.87 12.83 1.01
N SER A 95 -4.35 12.61 -0.19
CA SER A 95 -3.02 12.02 -0.41
C SER A 95 -2.42 12.49 -1.75
N ASP A 96 -1.25 11.94 -2.10
CA ASP A 96 -0.59 12.13 -3.39
C ASP A 96 0.15 10.84 -3.78
N GLN A 97 0.05 10.43 -5.05
CA GLN A 97 0.79 9.28 -5.58
C GLN A 97 1.38 9.59 -6.97
N THR A 98 1.79 10.85 -7.17
CA THR A 98 2.72 11.21 -8.26
C THR A 98 4.09 10.55 -8.05
N SER A 99 4.98 10.57 -9.05
CA SER A 99 6.25 9.84 -8.97
C SER A 99 7.40 10.73 -8.48
N LEU A 100 7.32 11.29 -7.26
CA LEU A 100 8.37 12.20 -6.75
C LEU A 100 9.72 11.54 -6.49
N HIS A 101 9.79 10.21 -6.36
CA HIS A 101 11.05 9.46 -6.39
C HIS A 101 11.87 9.71 -7.68
N ASN A 102 11.24 10.24 -8.72
CA ASN A 102 11.87 10.68 -9.96
C ASN A 102 11.32 12.05 -10.42
N ALA A 103 11.21 13.01 -9.49
CA ALA A 103 10.54 14.30 -9.69
C ALA A 103 11.01 15.06 -10.95
N PHE A 104 12.31 15.02 -11.26
CA PHE A 104 12.91 15.84 -12.32
C PHE A 104 13.04 15.13 -13.69
N ASN A 105 12.65 13.86 -13.81
CA ASN A 105 12.67 13.14 -15.10
C ASN A 105 11.27 12.62 -15.47
N GLY A 106 10.26 13.48 -15.33
CA GLY A 106 8.87 13.18 -15.74
C GLY A 106 8.03 12.48 -14.67
N GLY A 107 8.50 12.41 -13.43
CA GLY A 107 7.72 11.89 -12.32
C GLY A 107 6.71 12.91 -11.74
N TYR A 108 6.98 14.20 -11.91
CA TYR A 108 6.10 15.30 -11.51
C TYR A 108 6.04 16.37 -12.60
N TRP A 109 4.85 16.94 -12.81
CA TRP A 109 4.61 17.92 -13.85
C TRP A 109 4.28 19.27 -13.22
N PRO A 110 5.05 20.34 -13.51
CA PRO A 110 4.84 21.63 -12.88
C PRO A 110 3.50 22.25 -13.31
N VAL A 111 2.82 22.90 -12.37
CA VAL A 111 1.55 23.59 -12.63
C VAL A 111 1.78 24.87 -13.44
N GLY A 112 0.83 25.21 -14.32
CA GLY A 112 0.94 26.36 -15.21
C GLY A 112 1.66 26.08 -16.54
N TYR A 113 2.11 24.84 -16.75
CA TYR A 113 2.69 24.37 -18.00
C TYR A 113 1.87 23.22 -18.59
N THR A 114 1.80 23.19 -19.91
CA THR A 114 1.30 22.00 -20.61
C THR A 114 2.29 20.84 -20.49
N GLN A 115 1.82 19.62 -20.74
CA GLN A 115 2.68 18.45 -20.75
C GLN A 115 3.79 18.56 -21.81
N GLU A 116 3.49 19.17 -22.95
CA GLU A 116 4.46 19.36 -24.04
C GLU A 116 5.54 20.39 -23.68
N GLU A 117 5.16 21.53 -23.12
CA GLU A 117 6.10 22.53 -22.61
C GLU A 117 7.01 21.95 -21.53
N SER A 118 6.43 21.15 -20.62
CA SER A 118 7.17 20.47 -19.57
C SER A 118 8.16 19.44 -20.11
N ARG A 119 7.77 18.65 -21.10
CA ARG A 119 8.68 17.68 -21.76
C ARG A 119 9.85 18.37 -22.43
N ARG A 120 9.59 19.46 -23.15
CA ARG A 120 10.63 20.27 -23.79
C ARG A 120 11.58 20.84 -22.73
N MET A 121 11.04 21.51 -21.72
CA MET A 121 11.81 22.14 -20.64
C MET A 121 12.67 21.13 -19.88
N MET A 122 12.16 19.92 -19.63
CA MET A 122 12.89 18.85 -18.94
C MET A 122 14.18 18.44 -19.67
N VAL A 123 14.19 18.47 -21.01
CA VAL A 123 15.35 18.07 -21.83
C VAL A 123 16.23 19.27 -22.18
N GLU A 124 15.63 20.37 -22.60
CA GLU A 124 16.35 21.54 -23.11
C GLU A 124 16.82 22.49 -21.99
N GLU A 125 16.07 22.57 -20.89
CA GLU A 125 16.27 23.52 -19.79
C GLU A 125 16.09 22.85 -18.41
N PRO A 126 16.86 21.79 -18.09
CA PRO A 126 16.60 20.93 -16.93
C PRO A 126 16.62 21.69 -15.59
N GLU A 127 17.44 22.74 -15.44
CA GLU A 127 17.44 23.55 -14.22
C GLU A 127 16.18 24.41 -14.12
N ALA A 128 15.67 24.95 -15.23
CA ALA A 128 14.39 25.66 -15.24
C ALA A 128 13.23 24.72 -14.91
N PHE A 129 13.25 23.49 -15.45
CA PHE A 129 12.28 22.45 -15.11
C PHE A 129 12.30 22.13 -13.61
N ARG A 130 13.50 21.99 -13.03
CA ARG A 130 13.70 21.74 -11.60
C ARG A 130 13.09 22.84 -10.76
N VAL A 131 13.35 24.11 -11.10
CA VAL A 131 12.77 25.28 -10.41
C VAL A 131 11.25 25.27 -10.52
N ALA A 132 10.70 25.05 -11.72
CA ALA A 132 9.25 25.01 -11.93
C ALA A 132 8.57 23.89 -11.11
N VAL A 133 9.20 22.71 -11.02
CA VAL A 133 8.71 21.60 -10.17
C VAL A 133 8.72 22.00 -8.70
N GLN A 134 9.81 22.61 -8.21
CA GLN A 134 9.93 23.03 -6.82
C GLN A 134 8.89 24.10 -6.45
N GLU A 135 8.69 25.12 -7.30
CA GLU A 135 7.65 26.13 -7.12
C GLU A 135 6.24 25.51 -7.07
N SER A 136 6.01 24.50 -7.92
CA SER A 136 4.75 23.76 -7.95
C SER A 136 4.51 22.96 -6.67
N LEU A 137 5.54 22.34 -6.09
CA LEU A 137 5.44 21.61 -4.81
C LEU A 137 5.11 22.53 -3.64
N VAL A 138 5.69 23.74 -3.62
CA VAL A 138 5.37 24.76 -2.61
C VAL A 138 3.89 25.14 -2.69
N ARG A 139 3.36 25.36 -3.90
CA ARG A 139 1.93 25.63 -4.12
C ARG A 139 1.04 24.46 -3.72
N HIS A 140 1.43 23.25 -4.10
CA HIS A 140 0.71 22.02 -3.77
C HIS A 140 0.50 21.88 -2.26
N VAL A 141 1.59 21.94 -1.49
CA VAL A 141 1.55 21.85 -0.02
C VAL A 141 0.77 23.00 0.60
N LYS A 142 0.92 24.23 0.07
CA LYS A 142 0.15 25.38 0.55
C LYS A 142 -1.35 25.13 0.44
N ALA A 143 -1.81 24.61 -0.69
CA ALA A 143 -3.23 24.30 -0.90
C ALA A 143 -3.71 23.19 0.05
N ILE A 144 -2.94 22.11 0.23
CA ILE A 144 -3.25 21.04 1.21
C ILE A 144 -3.35 21.61 2.63
N ASN A 145 -2.37 22.43 3.04
CA ASN A 145 -2.35 23.08 4.35
C ASN A 145 -3.62 23.93 4.58
N THR A 146 -4.05 24.68 3.55
CA THR A 146 -5.28 25.48 3.59
C THR A 146 -6.52 24.58 3.70
N VAL A 147 -6.61 23.51 2.93
CA VAL A 147 -7.78 22.60 2.95
C VAL A 147 -7.93 21.91 4.32
N ILE A 148 -6.83 21.47 4.94
CA ILE A 148 -6.86 20.93 6.32
C ILE A 148 -7.31 21.98 7.32
N LYS A 149 -6.66 23.14 7.33
CA LYS A 149 -6.87 24.15 8.38
C LYS A 149 -8.21 24.87 8.27
N GLU A 150 -8.67 25.12 7.05
CA GLU A 150 -9.77 26.05 6.79
C GLU A 150 -11.00 25.38 6.17
N LYS A 151 -10.86 24.20 5.55
CA LYS A 151 -11.96 23.51 4.85
C LYS A 151 -12.42 22.23 5.51
N GLY A 152 -11.81 21.82 6.63
CA GLY A 152 -12.26 20.70 7.44
C GLY A 152 -11.81 19.33 6.96
N MET A 153 -10.79 19.24 6.10
CA MET A 153 -10.20 17.95 5.75
C MET A 153 -9.59 17.31 7.00
N SER A 154 -10.08 16.11 7.33
CA SER A 154 -9.69 15.42 8.56
C SER A 154 -8.20 15.09 8.58
N ARG A 155 -7.64 14.74 7.41
CA ARG A 155 -6.30 14.19 7.32
C ARG A 155 -5.73 14.25 5.91
N PHE A 156 -4.43 14.56 5.83
CA PHE A 156 -3.58 14.26 4.67
C PHE A 156 -2.50 13.28 5.10
N PHE A 157 -2.13 12.36 4.21
CA PHE A 157 -1.04 11.42 4.45
C PHE A 157 -0.22 11.19 3.18
N ASP A 158 1.09 10.99 3.36
CA ASP A 158 2.02 10.70 2.27
C ASP A 158 1.92 9.21 1.87
N TYR A 159 1.81 8.92 0.57
CA TYR A 159 1.62 7.56 0.06
C TYR A 159 2.94 6.82 -0.22
N GLY A 160 4.05 7.28 0.36
CA GLY A 160 5.38 6.68 0.20
C GLY A 160 6.00 6.92 -1.17
N ASN A 161 5.71 8.08 -1.78
CA ASN A 161 6.19 8.45 -3.11
C ASN A 161 7.28 9.53 -3.11
N ALA A 162 7.78 9.89 -1.92
CA ALA A 162 8.71 11.00 -1.64
C ALA A 162 8.09 12.41 -1.73
N PHE A 163 6.75 12.54 -1.64
CA PHE A 163 6.06 13.83 -1.69
C PHE A 163 6.58 14.83 -0.65
N LEU A 164 6.54 14.46 0.64
CA LEU A 164 6.96 15.36 1.72
C LEU A 164 8.46 15.66 1.68
N LEU A 165 9.28 14.69 1.24
CA LEU A 165 10.72 14.85 1.14
C LEU A 165 11.09 15.90 0.09
N GLU A 166 10.61 15.74 -1.15
CA GLU A 166 10.92 16.69 -2.23
C GLU A 166 10.27 18.05 -2.00
N ALA A 167 9.04 18.08 -1.45
CA ALA A 167 8.42 19.34 -1.07
C ALA A 167 9.21 20.06 0.04
N GLY A 168 9.72 19.32 1.03
CA GLY A 168 10.61 19.87 2.05
C GLY A 168 11.91 20.42 1.47
N ARG A 169 12.54 19.69 0.53
CA ARG A 169 13.73 20.15 -0.22
C ARG A 169 13.44 21.41 -1.05
N ALA A 170 12.22 21.56 -1.56
CA ALA A 170 11.75 22.76 -2.26
C ALA A 170 11.41 23.94 -1.34
N GLY A 171 11.46 23.76 -0.01
CA GLY A 171 11.13 24.80 0.97
C GLY A 171 9.63 24.93 1.28
N ALA A 172 8.83 23.91 0.97
CA ALA A 172 7.41 23.88 1.32
C ALA A 172 7.19 23.71 2.83
N ASP A 173 6.04 24.19 3.31
CA ASP A 173 5.67 24.19 4.74
C ASP A 173 5.16 22.80 5.22
N VAL A 174 6.04 21.81 5.19
CA VAL A 174 5.75 20.38 5.51
C VAL A 174 6.30 19.90 6.86
N PHE A 175 7.19 20.65 7.52
CA PHE A 175 7.86 20.22 8.74
C PHE A 175 7.05 20.54 10.01
N ASP A 176 7.00 19.61 10.96
CA ASP A 176 6.32 19.81 12.23
C ASP A 176 7.23 20.55 13.23
N THR A 177 6.96 21.84 13.42
CA THR A 177 7.64 22.71 14.39
C THR A 177 6.86 22.89 15.69
N SER A 178 5.83 22.07 15.97
CA SER A 178 5.02 22.19 17.19
C SER A 178 5.81 21.92 18.47
N SER A 179 6.84 21.08 18.38
CA SER A 179 7.61 20.61 19.55
C SER A 179 9.11 20.99 19.50
N ARG A 180 9.63 21.52 18.39
CA ARG A 180 11.06 21.75 18.12
C ARG A 180 11.27 22.88 17.09
N THR A 181 12.51 23.32 16.89
CA THR A 181 12.86 24.30 15.85
C THR A 181 12.75 23.69 14.45
N LEU A 182 12.70 24.55 13.43
CA LEU A 182 12.67 24.12 12.03
C LEU A 182 13.94 23.36 11.66
N GLU A 183 15.12 23.81 12.10
CA GLU A 183 16.39 23.12 11.82
C GLU A 183 16.39 21.69 12.38
N ASP A 184 15.88 21.50 13.60
CA ASP A 184 15.75 20.19 14.22
C ASP A 184 14.74 19.29 13.50
N ALA A 185 13.60 19.85 13.07
CA ALA A 185 12.57 19.11 12.35
C ALA A 185 13.08 18.63 10.98
N VAL A 186 13.82 19.49 10.26
CA VAL A 186 14.47 19.16 9.00
C VAL A 186 15.53 18.07 9.20
N ALA A 187 16.43 18.24 10.18
CA ALA A 187 17.51 17.29 10.45
C ALA A 187 17.01 15.87 10.77
N ARG A 188 15.81 15.75 11.34
CA ARG A 188 15.18 14.48 11.73
C ARG A 188 14.13 13.98 10.73
N GLY A 189 13.82 14.72 9.67
CA GLY A 189 12.73 14.37 8.75
C GLY A 189 11.36 14.33 9.43
N LYS A 190 11.10 15.22 10.39
CA LYS A 190 9.82 15.25 11.13
C LYS A 190 8.79 16.11 10.38
N TYR A 191 7.88 15.45 9.67
CA TYR A 191 6.83 16.10 8.89
C TYR A 191 5.52 16.29 9.68
N LYS A 192 4.68 17.24 9.24
CA LYS A 192 3.32 17.47 9.76
C LYS A 192 2.35 16.35 9.42
N TYR A 193 2.57 15.74 8.26
CA TYR A 193 1.75 14.67 7.74
C TYR A 193 2.52 13.37 7.87
N PRO A 194 1.93 12.33 8.46
CA PRO A 194 2.57 11.04 8.51
C PRO A 194 2.55 10.36 7.13
N SER A 195 3.48 9.45 6.90
CA SER A 195 3.32 8.50 5.79
C SER A 195 2.24 7.47 6.12
N TYR A 196 1.63 6.87 5.10
CA TYR A 196 0.65 5.78 5.30
C TYR A 196 1.25 4.58 6.04
N VAL A 197 2.57 4.37 5.96
CA VAL A 197 3.23 3.33 6.74
C VAL A 197 3.43 3.72 8.19
N GLN A 198 3.86 4.95 8.46
CA GLN A 198 4.02 5.42 9.83
C GLN A 198 2.71 5.39 10.61
N ASP A 199 1.60 5.65 9.93
CA ASP A 199 0.30 5.80 10.59
C ASP A 199 -0.61 4.58 10.53
N VAL A 200 -0.55 3.81 9.44
CA VAL A 200 -1.52 2.72 9.21
C VAL A 200 -0.79 1.39 9.01
N MET A 201 0.02 1.26 7.96
CA MET A 201 0.58 -0.04 7.59
C MET A 201 1.56 -0.59 8.61
N GLY A 202 2.27 0.27 9.33
CA GLY A 202 3.22 -0.15 10.35
C GLY A 202 2.56 -0.99 11.42
N ASP A 203 1.32 -0.67 11.80
CA ASP A 203 0.54 -1.45 12.77
C ASP A 203 -0.11 -2.68 12.14
N ILE A 204 -0.57 -2.59 10.89
CA ILE A 204 -1.05 -3.76 10.14
C ILE A 204 0.06 -4.82 10.00
N PHE A 205 1.28 -4.40 9.66
CA PHE A 205 2.45 -5.27 9.62
C PHE A 205 2.80 -5.81 11.01
N SER A 206 2.68 -5.01 12.06
CA SER A 206 2.87 -5.51 13.43
C SER A 206 1.86 -6.58 13.82
N LEU A 207 0.66 -6.60 13.23
CA LEU A 207 -0.31 -7.70 13.34
C LEU A 207 0.02 -8.91 12.46
N GLY A 208 1.12 -8.86 11.70
CA GLY A 208 1.53 -9.90 10.74
C GLY A 208 0.79 -9.85 9.41
N PHE A 209 -0.19 -8.96 9.25
CA PHE A 209 -0.93 -8.81 8.00
C PHE A 209 -0.07 -8.15 6.94
N GLY A 210 -0.14 -8.71 5.73
CA GLY A 210 0.54 -8.18 4.57
C GLY A 210 0.11 -8.93 3.31
N PRO A 211 0.61 -8.53 2.13
CA PRO A 211 0.12 -9.04 0.86
C PRO A 211 0.36 -10.55 0.78
N PHE A 212 -0.71 -11.30 0.62
CA PHE A 212 -0.70 -12.72 0.31
C PHE A 212 -1.33 -12.92 -1.06
N ARG A 213 -0.55 -13.47 -1.98
CA ARG A 213 -0.92 -13.61 -3.38
C ARG A 213 -0.87 -15.05 -3.80
N TRP A 214 -1.70 -15.39 -4.77
CA TRP A 214 -1.55 -16.66 -5.46
C TRP A 214 -1.85 -16.55 -6.95
N VAL A 215 -1.40 -17.57 -7.69
CA VAL A 215 -1.65 -17.76 -9.11
C VAL A 215 -2.11 -19.20 -9.35
N CYS A 216 -3.24 -19.37 -10.02
CA CYS A 216 -3.72 -20.68 -10.46
C CYS A 216 -2.97 -21.08 -11.74
N SER A 217 -2.11 -22.10 -11.66
CA SER A 217 -1.23 -22.49 -12.78
C SER A 217 -1.97 -23.20 -13.93
N SER A 218 -3.22 -23.64 -13.70
CA SER A 218 -4.13 -24.10 -14.74
C SER A 218 -4.46 -23.02 -15.76
N GLY A 219 -4.42 -21.74 -15.35
CA GLY A 219 -4.87 -20.61 -16.16
C GLY A 219 -6.39 -20.49 -16.29
N GLU A 220 -7.14 -21.33 -15.59
CA GLU A 220 -8.60 -21.37 -15.64
C GLU A 220 -9.24 -20.38 -14.66
N HIS A 221 -10.31 -19.73 -15.12
CA HIS A 221 -11.00 -18.72 -14.33
C HIS A 221 -11.78 -19.35 -13.16
N GLU A 222 -12.31 -20.55 -13.38
CA GLU A 222 -13.06 -21.34 -12.41
C GLU A 222 -12.20 -21.70 -11.19
N ASP A 223 -10.91 -22.00 -11.41
CA ASP A 223 -9.95 -22.22 -10.32
C ASP A 223 -9.77 -20.94 -9.49
N LEU A 224 -9.73 -19.76 -10.13
CA LEU A 224 -9.61 -18.50 -9.41
C LEU A 224 -10.86 -18.23 -8.55
N VAL A 225 -12.05 -18.41 -9.12
CA VAL A 225 -13.33 -18.27 -8.40
C VAL A 225 -13.39 -19.24 -7.21
N LEU A 226 -12.93 -20.49 -7.39
CA LEU A 226 -12.87 -21.45 -6.31
C LEU A 226 -11.86 -21.03 -5.23
N THR A 227 -10.67 -20.56 -5.61
CA THR A 227 -9.69 -20.07 -4.64
C THR A 227 -10.18 -18.84 -3.87
N ASP A 228 -10.92 -17.93 -4.51
CA ASP A 228 -11.52 -16.77 -3.84
C ASP A 228 -12.50 -17.22 -2.75
N LYS A 229 -13.36 -18.19 -3.07
CA LYS A 229 -14.31 -18.78 -2.11
C LYS A 229 -13.58 -19.45 -0.94
N LEU A 230 -12.59 -20.31 -1.24
CA LEU A 230 -11.83 -21.02 -0.23
C LEU A 230 -11.05 -20.07 0.70
N ALA A 231 -10.49 -19.00 0.14
CA ALA A 231 -9.79 -17.98 0.91
C ALA A 231 -10.76 -17.20 1.82
N SER A 232 -11.93 -16.82 1.32
CA SER A 232 -13.00 -16.17 2.10
C SER A 232 -13.47 -17.04 3.28
N GLU A 233 -13.67 -18.35 3.05
CA GLU A 233 -14.03 -19.31 4.09
C GLU A 233 -12.93 -19.44 5.15
N ALA A 234 -11.66 -19.61 4.72
CA ALA A 234 -10.52 -19.75 5.63
C ALA A 234 -10.37 -18.54 6.58
N ILE A 235 -10.38 -17.32 6.05
CA ILE A 235 -10.25 -16.12 6.89
C ILE A 235 -11.49 -15.87 7.77
N SER A 236 -12.67 -16.31 7.34
CA SER A 236 -13.90 -16.25 8.15
C SER A 236 -13.78 -17.13 9.39
N GLU A 237 -13.20 -18.33 9.26
CA GLU A 237 -12.95 -19.23 10.38
C GLU A 237 -11.86 -18.67 11.32
N CYS A 238 -10.77 -18.13 10.78
CA CYS A 238 -9.74 -17.46 11.58
C CYS A 238 -10.28 -16.23 12.35
N MET A 239 -11.21 -15.50 11.74
CA MET A 239 -11.89 -14.35 12.36
C MET A 239 -12.86 -14.78 13.46
N ALA A 240 -13.50 -15.96 13.35
CA ALA A 240 -14.46 -16.47 14.32
C ALA A 240 -13.81 -17.12 15.56
N ASP A 241 -12.49 -17.32 15.55
CA ASP A 241 -11.74 -17.85 16.69
C ASP A 241 -11.86 -16.92 17.92
N SER A 242 -12.26 -17.48 19.07
CA SER A 242 -12.45 -16.69 20.30
C SER A 242 -11.17 -16.07 20.86
N GLY A 243 -10.00 -16.54 20.43
CA GLY A 243 -8.69 -15.99 20.78
C GLY A 243 -8.19 -14.95 19.78
N CYS A 244 -8.97 -14.57 18.78
CA CYS A 244 -8.61 -13.58 17.76
C CYS A 244 -8.79 -12.15 18.31
N PRO A 245 -7.71 -11.34 18.42
CA PRO A 245 -7.82 -9.97 18.92
C PRO A 245 -8.64 -9.07 17.99
N GLU A 246 -9.34 -8.09 18.56
CA GLU A 246 -10.19 -7.15 17.79
C GLU A 246 -9.45 -6.46 16.61
N PRO A 247 -8.20 -5.98 16.76
CA PRO A 247 -7.46 -5.43 15.61
C PRO A 247 -7.28 -6.43 14.46
N THR A 248 -7.01 -7.70 14.77
CA THR A 248 -6.89 -8.79 13.78
C THR A 248 -8.24 -9.09 13.13
N VAL A 249 -9.32 -9.10 13.91
CA VAL A 249 -10.70 -9.29 13.39
C VAL A 249 -11.03 -8.21 12.36
N ASN A 250 -10.72 -6.94 12.65
CA ASN A 250 -10.96 -5.83 11.71
C ASN A 250 -10.18 -6.02 10.40
N GLN A 251 -8.91 -6.44 10.48
CA GLN A 251 -8.12 -6.71 9.27
C GLN A 251 -8.69 -7.87 8.45
N TYR A 252 -9.15 -8.96 9.08
CA TYR A 252 -9.84 -10.02 8.34
C TYR A 252 -11.17 -9.55 7.73
N ALA A 253 -11.94 -8.72 8.42
CA ALA A 253 -13.20 -8.19 7.91
C ALA A 253 -13.00 -7.36 6.64
N ASP A 254 -11.98 -6.50 6.61
CA ASP A 254 -11.63 -5.71 5.42
C ASP A 254 -11.22 -6.62 4.24
N ASN A 255 -10.40 -7.64 4.51
CA ASN A 255 -9.95 -8.58 3.49
C ASN A 255 -11.05 -9.53 3.02
N LYS A 256 -12.00 -9.87 3.89
CA LYS A 256 -13.21 -10.61 3.55
C LYS A 256 -14.10 -9.81 2.62
N LYS A 257 -14.39 -8.55 2.97
CA LYS A 257 -15.17 -7.66 2.12
C LYS A 257 -14.53 -7.54 0.73
N TRP A 258 -13.21 -7.41 0.68
CA TRP A 258 -12.46 -7.37 -0.57
C TRP A 258 -12.59 -8.66 -1.39
N ILE A 259 -12.25 -9.82 -0.81
CA ILE A 259 -12.23 -11.08 -1.57
C ILE A 259 -13.62 -11.47 -2.08
N ASP A 260 -14.67 -11.18 -1.30
CA ASP A 260 -16.07 -11.42 -1.69
C ASP A 260 -16.50 -10.57 -2.90
N GLN A 261 -15.83 -9.44 -3.14
CA GLN A 261 -16.13 -8.50 -4.23
C GLN A 261 -15.09 -8.53 -5.35
N ALA A 262 -13.98 -9.24 -5.18
CA ALA A 262 -12.81 -9.10 -6.06
C ALA A 262 -13.10 -9.53 -7.51
N GLU A 263 -14.01 -10.48 -7.68
CA GLU A 263 -14.45 -10.98 -8.99
C GLU A 263 -15.26 -9.95 -9.78
N GLU A 264 -16.24 -9.31 -9.12
CA GLU A 264 -17.10 -8.28 -9.72
C GLU A 264 -16.31 -7.10 -10.27
N ASN A 265 -15.13 -6.85 -9.68
CA ASN A 265 -14.24 -5.76 -10.07
C ASN A 265 -13.40 -6.05 -11.34
N LYS A 266 -13.34 -7.30 -11.82
CA LYS A 266 -12.67 -7.71 -13.08
C LYS A 266 -11.24 -7.20 -13.23
N LEU A 267 -10.44 -7.40 -12.19
CA LEU A 267 -9.07 -6.84 -12.09
C LEU A 267 -7.98 -7.77 -12.63
N VAL A 268 -8.35 -8.98 -13.07
CA VAL A 268 -7.42 -9.97 -13.59
C VAL A 268 -6.86 -9.51 -14.94
N VAL A 269 -5.53 -9.47 -15.06
CA VAL A 269 -4.81 -9.22 -16.31
C VAL A 269 -3.67 -10.23 -16.43
N GLY A 270 -3.70 -11.04 -17.49
CA GLY A 270 -2.71 -12.10 -17.69
C GLY A 270 -3.08 -13.36 -16.91
N SER A 271 -2.25 -13.76 -15.94
CA SER A 271 -2.47 -14.99 -15.17
C SER A 271 -3.64 -14.87 -14.20
N GLN A 272 -4.35 -15.97 -13.99
CA GLN A 272 -5.43 -16.07 -13.00
C GLN A 272 -4.84 -15.95 -11.59
N ALA A 273 -4.91 -14.75 -11.04
CA ALA A 273 -4.22 -14.38 -9.82
C ALA A 273 -5.07 -13.49 -8.92
N ARG A 274 -4.89 -13.65 -7.62
CA ARG A 274 -5.56 -12.84 -6.60
C ARG A 274 -4.57 -12.42 -5.53
N ILE A 275 -4.96 -11.39 -4.80
CA ILE A 275 -4.26 -10.86 -3.63
C ILE A 275 -5.28 -10.61 -2.53
N LEU A 276 -4.89 -10.78 -1.27
CA LEU A 276 -5.53 -10.21 -0.10
C LEU A 276 -4.44 -10.01 0.98
N TYR A 277 -4.78 -9.40 2.11
CA TYR A 277 -3.90 -9.33 3.26
C TYR A 277 -4.27 -10.39 4.30
N SER A 278 -3.27 -11.07 4.83
CA SER A 278 -3.46 -12.05 5.92
C SER A 278 -2.22 -12.17 6.79
N ASP A 279 -2.42 -12.49 8.06
CA ASP A 279 -1.39 -12.87 9.04
C ASP A 279 -0.93 -14.34 8.86
N ALA A 280 -0.01 -14.80 9.72
CA ALA A 280 0.58 -16.13 9.65
C ALA A 280 -0.47 -17.25 9.68
N ILE A 281 -1.45 -17.14 10.59
CA ILE A 281 -2.49 -18.15 10.79
C ILE A 281 -3.38 -18.22 9.54
N GLY A 282 -3.85 -17.07 9.05
CA GLY A 282 -4.71 -17.04 7.86
C GLY A 282 -3.97 -17.46 6.58
N ARG A 283 -2.69 -17.07 6.39
CA ARG A 283 -1.89 -17.51 5.22
C ARG A 283 -1.76 -19.03 5.18
N ILE A 284 -1.50 -19.65 6.33
CA ILE A 284 -1.41 -21.12 6.44
C ILE A 284 -2.77 -21.78 6.20
N ALA A 285 -3.84 -21.27 6.81
CA ALA A 285 -5.19 -21.81 6.62
C ALA A 285 -5.64 -21.77 5.15
N ILE A 286 -5.39 -20.66 4.45
CA ILE A 286 -5.67 -20.53 3.01
C ILE A 286 -4.85 -21.55 2.20
N ALA A 287 -3.54 -21.66 2.48
CA ALA A 287 -2.68 -22.62 1.81
C ALA A 287 -3.15 -24.07 1.99
N GLU A 288 -3.63 -24.43 3.18
CA GLU A 288 -4.21 -25.76 3.46
C GLU A 288 -5.49 -26.00 2.66
N ARG A 289 -6.40 -25.03 2.56
CA ARG A 289 -7.62 -25.16 1.74
C ARG A 289 -7.29 -25.36 0.25
N PHE A 290 -6.31 -24.63 -0.27
CA PHE A 290 -5.85 -24.81 -1.65
C PHE A 290 -5.22 -26.19 -1.85
N HIS A 291 -4.37 -26.63 -0.91
CA HIS A 291 -3.76 -27.95 -0.94
C HIS A 291 -4.80 -29.08 -0.99
N GLU A 292 -5.81 -29.05 -0.11
CA GLU A 292 -6.86 -30.06 -0.09
C GLU A 292 -7.69 -30.05 -1.39
N ALA A 293 -7.96 -28.88 -1.96
CA ALA A 293 -8.68 -28.77 -3.22
C ALA A 293 -7.87 -29.31 -4.42
N ILE A 294 -6.54 -29.09 -4.44
CA ILE A 294 -5.66 -29.69 -5.45
C ILE A 294 -5.62 -31.21 -5.29
N LYS A 295 -5.46 -31.70 -4.06
CA LYS A 295 -5.40 -33.14 -3.74
C LYS A 295 -6.71 -33.86 -4.07
N ALA A 296 -7.85 -33.18 -3.89
CA ALA A 296 -9.17 -33.67 -4.30
C ALA A 296 -9.44 -33.58 -5.81
N GLY A 297 -8.58 -32.88 -6.56
CA GLY A 297 -8.77 -32.63 -8.00
C GLY A 297 -9.90 -31.65 -8.31
N THR A 298 -10.34 -30.84 -7.35
CA THR A 298 -11.34 -29.78 -7.58
C THR A 298 -10.71 -28.48 -8.04
N LEU A 299 -9.45 -28.22 -7.69
CA LEU A 299 -8.60 -27.30 -8.44
C LEU A 299 -7.89 -28.07 -9.55
N HIS A 300 -7.92 -27.55 -10.77
CA HIS A 300 -7.44 -28.27 -11.95
C HIS A 300 -5.92 -28.25 -12.12
N GLY A 301 -5.20 -27.42 -11.36
CA GLY A 301 -3.74 -27.40 -11.37
C GLY A 301 -3.12 -26.88 -10.07
N PRO A 302 -1.79 -26.96 -9.95
CA PRO A 302 -1.05 -26.38 -8.84
C PRO A 302 -1.36 -24.90 -8.60
N VAL A 303 -1.25 -24.44 -7.36
CA VAL A 303 -1.39 -23.03 -6.99
C VAL A 303 -0.05 -22.51 -6.51
N VAL A 304 0.39 -21.39 -7.08
CA VAL A 304 1.64 -20.73 -6.71
C VAL A 304 1.34 -19.66 -5.68
N LEU A 305 1.78 -19.82 -4.44
CA LEU A 305 1.76 -18.79 -3.41
C LEU A 305 2.94 -17.83 -3.58
N SER A 306 2.72 -16.54 -3.34
CA SER A 306 3.76 -15.52 -3.35
C SER A 306 3.27 -14.25 -2.64
N ARG A 307 4.04 -13.18 -2.71
CA ARG A 307 3.70 -11.86 -2.19
C ARG A 307 4.52 -10.76 -2.85
N ASP A 308 4.07 -9.52 -2.68
CA ASP A 308 4.97 -8.38 -2.89
C ASP A 308 6.01 -8.33 -1.75
N HIS A 309 7.09 -7.57 -1.95
CA HIS A 309 8.10 -7.36 -0.92
C HIS A 309 7.61 -6.37 0.15
N HIS A 310 6.58 -5.57 -0.15
CA HIS A 310 5.89 -4.69 0.82
C HIS A 310 5.12 -5.50 1.88
N ASP A 311 5.85 -6.14 2.79
CA ASP A 311 5.32 -7.08 3.79
C ASP A 311 6.05 -6.93 5.13
N VAL A 312 5.48 -7.54 6.17
CA VAL A 312 5.93 -7.45 7.57
C VAL A 312 7.41 -7.75 7.78
N SER A 313 7.94 -8.77 7.09
CA SER A 313 9.31 -9.27 7.29
C SER A 313 10.23 -9.10 6.09
N GLY A 314 9.63 -8.97 4.89
CA GLY A 314 10.39 -9.01 3.64
C GLY A 314 11.27 -7.79 3.42
N THR A 315 11.00 -6.65 4.06
CA THR A 315 11.63 -5.38 3.69
C THR A 315 12.10 -4.55 4.87
N ASP A 316 13.36 -4.13 4.78
CA ASP A 316 13.95 -3.07 5.59
C ASP A 316 14.01 -1.78 4.76
N SER A 317 13.16 -0.82 5.09
CA SER A 317 13.10 0.49 4.41
C SER A 317 12.75 1.60 5.42
N PRO A 318 13.74 2.41 5.86
CA PRO A 318 13.51 3.45 6.88
C PRO A 318 12.52 4.53 6.43
N PHE A 319 12.29 4.67 5.12
CA PHE A 319 11.37 5.65 4.55
C PHE A 319 9.97 5.08 4.28
N ARG A 320 9.78 3.77 4.46
CA ARG A 320 8.52 3.11 4.17
C ARG A 320 8.27 1.95 5.12
N GLU A 321 8.52 0.69 4.76
CA GLU A 321 8.11 -0.51 5.52
C GLU A 321 8.54 -0.52 6.99
N THR A 322 9.72 0.01 7.33
CA THR A 322 10.25 0.07 8.71
C THR A 322 10.24 1.49 9.29
N SER A 323 9.57 2.44 8.64
CA SER A 323 9.53 3.85 9.07
C SER A 323 8.82 4.09 10.41
N ASN A 324 8.00 3.14 10.88
CA ASN A 324 7.35 3.19 12.20
C ASN A 324 8.19 2.58 13.32
N ILE A 325 9.38 2.03 13.02
CA ILE A 325 10.31 1.48 14.01
C ILE A 325 11.18 2.61 14.58
N GLN A 326 11.10 2.84 15.90
CA GLN A 326 11.68 4.03 16.55
C GLN A 326 12.90 3.75 17.45
N ASP A 327 13.32 2.50 17.60
CA ASP A 327 14.50 2.10 18.41
C ASP A 327 15.85 2.39 17.71
N GLY A 328 15.81 2.97 16.50
CA GLY A 328 16.96 3.25 15.64
C GLY A 328 17.30 2.12 14.67
N SER A 329 16.75 0.91 14.84
CA SER A 329 17.02 -0.25 13.98
C SER A 329 16.34 -0.18 12.61
N MET A 330 15.53 0.86 12.33
CA MET A 330 14.90 1.08 11.03
C MET A 330 15.90 1.18 9.86
N PHE A 331 17.17 1.53 10.14
CA PHE A 331 18.26 1.63 9.17
C PHE A 331 19.05 0.32 8.97
N CYS A 332 18.77 -0.72 9.76
CA CYS A 332 19.37 -2.04 9.58
C CYS A 332 18.77 -2.76 8.37
N ALA A 333 19.42 -3.83 7.91
CA ALA A 333 18.93 -4.69 6.82
C ALA A 333 18.83 -6.17 7.22
N ASP A 334 19.05 -6.48 8.50
CA ASP A 334 19.13 -7.85 9.01
C ASP A 334 17.81 -8.61 8.84
N MET A 335 16.65 -7.95 9.02
CA MET A 335 15.35 -8.61 8.95
C MET A 335 15.07 -9.16 7.55
N ALA A 336 15.27 -8.34 6.51
CA ALA A 336 15.06 -8.72 5.12
C ALA A 336 16.02 -9.85 4.68
N VAL A 337 17.29 -9.76 5.07
CA VAL A 337 18.30 -10.80 4.78
C VAL A 337 17.96 -12.11 5.49
N GLN A 338 17.66 -12.05 6.78
CA GLN A 338 17.23 -13.22 7.57
C GLN A 338 15.96 -13.83 6.99
N ASN A 339 15.00 -13.02 6.55
CA ASN A 339 13.76 -13.52 5.95
C ASN A 339 14.05 -14.40 4.74
N CYS A 340 14.81 -13.85 3.78
CA CYS A 340 15.15 -14.54 2.54
C CYS A 340 15.90 -15.86 2.81
N ILE A 341 16.87 -15.87 3.72
CA ILE A 341 17.63 -17.08 4.08
C ILE A 341 16.73 -18.10 4.79
N GLY A 342 15.87 -17.62 5.68
CA GLY A 342 14.97 -18.48 6.44
C GLY A 342 13.84 -19.09 5.60
N ASP A 343 13.34 -18.39 4.59
CA ASP A 343 12.40 -18.93 3.59
C ASP A 343 13.07 -20.01 2.74
N ALA A 344 14.29 -19.74 2.25
CA ALA A 344 15.06 -20.67 1.43
C ALA A 344 15.35 -22.00 2.17
N SER A 345 15.63 -21.91 3.48
CA SER A 345 15.88 -23.08 4.33
C SER A 345 14.61 -23.81 4.80
N ARG A 346 13.42 -23.26 4.52
CA ARG A 346 12.12 -23.83 4.92
C ARG A 346 11.28 -24.36 3.76
N GLY A 347 11.82 -24.34 2.55
CA GLY A 347 11.25 -25.05 1.41
C GLY A 347 10.47 -24.19 0.43
N ALA A 348 10.67 -22.86 0.45
CA ALA A 348 10.25 -22.00 -0.64
C ALA A 348 10.71 -22.57 -1.99
N THR A 349 9.87 -22.52 -3.01
CA THR A 349 10.26 -22.97 -4.37
C THR A 349 11.31 -22.04 -4.98
N TRP A 350 11.21 -20.73 -4.69
CA TRP A 350 12.27 -19.76 -4.93
C TRP A 350 12.23 -18.63 -3.90
N VAL A 351 13.37 -17.94 -3.77
CA VAL A 351 13.50 -16.71 -2.99
C VAL A 351 14.19 -15.63 -3.82
N ALA A 352 13.93 -14.38 -3.48
CA ALA A 352 14.59 -13.22 -4.08
C ALA A 352 14.97 -12.22 -2.99
N LEU A 353 16.15 -11.60 -3.13
CA LEU A 353 16.59 -10.47 -2.33
C LEU A 353 17.04 -9.36 -3.28
N HIS A 354 16.38 -8.21 -3.20
CA HIS A 354 16.59 -7.06 -4.07
C HIS A 354 17.10 -5.86 -3.27
N ASN A 355 17.72 -4.93 -4.02
CA ASN A 355 18.11 -3.61 -3.55
C ASN A 355 17.30 -2.57 -4.31
N GLY A 356 16.62 -1.69 -3.58
CA GLY A 356 16.00 -0.50 -4.15
C GLY A 356 14.50 -0.61 -4.48
N GLY A 357 13.83 -1.71 -4.11
CA GLY A 357 12.41 -1.88 -4.39
C GLY A 357 11.56 -0.83 -3.68
N GLY A 358 10.83 -0.02 -4.46
CA GLY A 358 9.87 0.95 -3.95
C GLY A 358 10.43 2.34 -3.73
N VAL A 359 11.42 2.50 -2.85
CA VAL A 359 11.98 3.83 -2.50
C VAL A 359 13.25 4.21 -3.28
N GLY A 360 13.80 3.31 -4.10
CA GLY A 360 14.95 3.57 -4.97
C GLY A 360 16.27 2.96 -4.49
N PHE A 361 17.23 2.85 -5.42
CA PHE A 361 18.52 2.16 -5.22
C PHE A 361 19.30 2.70 -4.01
N GLY A 362 19.73 1.79 -3.12
CA GLY A 362 20.55 2.13 -1.94
C GLY A 362 19.74 2.47 -0.68
N GLU A 363 18.44 2.68 -0.80
CA GLU A 363 17.57 3.13 0.31
C GLU A 363 16.76 1.99 0.97
N VAL A 364 16.86 0.77 0.44
CA VAL A 364 16.04 -0.37 0.88
C VAL A 364 16.66 -1.72 0.49
N MET A 365 16.54 -2.68 1.41
CA MET A 365 16.77 -4.10 1.16
C MET A 365 15.44 -4.85 1.29
N ASN A 366 15.02 -5.53 0.23
CA ASN A 366 13.68 -6.11 0.15
C ASN A 366 13.67 -7.49 -0.51
N GLY A 367 13.05 -8.47 0.15
CA GLY A 367 12.97 -9.86 -0.29
C GLY A 367 11.56 -10.42 -0.36
N GLY A 368 11.43 -11.51 -1.11
CA GLY A 368 10.18 -12.21 -1.36
C GLY A 368 10.41 -13.67 -1.70
N PHE A 369 9.31 -14.41 -1.83
CA PHE A 369 9.31 -15.84 -2.09
C PHE A 369 8.28 -16.21 -3.15
N GLY A 370 8.41 -17.42 -3.68
CA GLY A 370 7.26 -18.15 -4.22
C GLY A 370 7.30 -19.62 -3.81
N HIS A 371 6.11 -20.19 -3.64
CA HIS A 371 5.94 -21.55 -3.15
C HIS A 371 4.82 -22.26 -3.91
N VAL A 372 5.13 -23.37 -4.55
CA VAL A 372 4.16 -24.16 -5.31
C VAL A 372 3.47 -25.16 -4.39
N LEU A 373 2.14 -25.09 -4.33
CA LEU A 373 1.29 -26.14 -3.81
C LEU A 373 0.93 -27.07 -4.98
N ASP A 374 1.39 -28.31 -4.93
CA ASP A 374 1.17 -29.32 -5.98
C ASP A 374 0.27 -30.48 -5.52
N GLY A 375 -0.30 -30.37 -4.32
CA GLY A 375 -1.13 -31.41 -3.71
C GLY A 375 -0.35 -32.51 -2.97
N SER A 376 0.99 -32.45 -2.96
CA SER A 376 1.82 -33.37 -2.16
C SER A 376 1.90 -32.94 -0.69
N GLU A 377 2.01 -33.91 0.22
CA GLU A 377 2.20 -33.65 1.66
C GLU A 377 3.48 -32.83 1.94
N ASP A 378 4.53 -33.06 1.15
CA ASP A 378 5.79 -32.32 1.22
C ASP A 378 5.59 -30.83 0.89
N SER A 379 4.78 -30.50 -0.12
CA SER A 379 4.50 -29.10 -0.48
C SER A 379 3.80 -28.33 0.64
N ILE A 380 2.82 -28.93 1.31
CA ILE A 380 2.05 -28.26 2.38
C ILE A 380 2.84 -28.22 3.69
N GLU A 381 3.65 -29.24 4.00
CA GLU A 381 4.56 -29.21 5.16
C GLU A 381 5.58 -28.08 5.03
N LYS A 382 6.17 -27.90 3.85
CA LYS A 382 7.07 -26.78 3.54
C LYS A 382 6.34 -25.44 3.62
N ALA A 383 5.15 -25.33 3.03
CA ALA A 383 4.35 -24.11 3.07
C ALA A 383 4.07 -23.65 4.51
N ARG A 384 3.65 -24.57 5.39
CA ARG A 384 3.41 -24.30 6.82
C ARG A 384 4.64 -23.69 7.50
N LYS A 385 5.81 -24.33 7.34
CA LYS A 385 7.06 -23.87 7.97
C LYS A 385 7.52 -22.52 7.41
N MET A 386 7.48 -22.38 6.08
CA MET A 386 7.92 -21.18 5.38
C MET A 386 7.00 -19.99 5.70
N LEU A 387 5.68 -20.11 5.52
CA LEU A 387 4.72 -19.02 5.79
C LEU A 387 4.74 -18.58 7.26
N TRP A 388 4.95 -19.52 8.17
CA TRP A 388 5.16 -19.20 9.59
C TRP A 388 6.37 -18.29 9.78
N TRP A 389 7.52 -18.67 9.23
CA TRP A 389 8.74 -17.87 9.34
C TRP A 389 8.63 -16.52 8.61
N ASP A 390 8.12 -16.53 7.37
CA ASP A 390 7.96 -15.36 6.52
C ASP A 390 7.14 -14.25 7.18
N VAL A 391 6.21 -14.60 8.07
CA VAL A 391 5.43 -13.61 8.84
C VAL A 391 6.06 -13.36 10.21
N CYS A 392 6.32 -14.41 10.99
CA CYS A 392 6.71 -14.25 12.39
C CYS A 392 8.11 -13.66 12.58
N ASN A 393 9.01 -13.74 11.57
CA ASN A 393 10.30 -13.07 11.61
C ASN A 393 10.15 -11.55 11.81
N GLY A 394 9.35 -10.89 10.96
CA GLY A 394 9.11 -9.46 11.02
C GLY A 394 8.23 -9.04 12.19
N VAL A 395 7.22 -9.84 12.56
CA VAL A 395 6.44 -9.60 13.79
C VAL A 395 7.38 -9.61 15.00
N THR A 396 8.29 -10.58 15.09
CA THR A 396 9.27 -10.66 16.19
C THR A 396 10.19 -9.44 16.21
N ARG A 397 10.69 -9.00 15.04
CA ARG A 397 11.52 -7.79 14.94
C ARG A 397 10.76 -6.54 15.37
N ARG A 398 9.49 -6.41 14.98
CA ARG A 398 8.63 -5.27 15.38
C ARG A 398 8.29 -5.31 16.87
N ALA A 399 8.11 -6.49 17.44
CA ALA A 399 7.93 -6.69 18.88
C ALA A 399 9.21 -6.34 19.66
N TRP A 400 10.38 -6.69 19.13
CA TRP A 400 11.68 -6.26 19.66
C TRP A 400 11.79 -4.74 19.74
N ALA A 401 11.35 -4.05 18.68
CA ALA A 401 11.24 -2.60 18.63
C ALA A 401 10.07 -2.01 19.45
N ARG A 402 9.45 -2.82 20.34
CA ARG A 402 8.42 -2.42 21.30
C ARG A 402 7.07 -2.00 20.68
N ASN A 403 6.70 -2.53 19.52
CA ASN A 403 5.34 -2.33 19.02
C ASN A 403 4.33 -3.25 19.75
N ASP A 404 3.30 -2.65 20.36
CA ASP A 404 2.31 -3.36 21.18
C ASP A 404 1.47 -4.40 20.40
N ASN A 405 1.11 -4.08 19.16
CA ASN A 405 0.41 -5.02 18.28
C ASN A 405 1.29 -6.24 17.99
N ALA A 406 2.59 -6.02 17.75
CA ALA A 406 3.54 -7.11 17.49
C ALA A 406 3.79 -7.99 18.72
N LEU A 407 3.88 -7.39 19.92
CA LEU A 407 4.00 -8.13 21.18
C LEU A 407 2.79 -9.04 21.41
N THR A 408 1.58 -8.52 21.19
CA THR A 408 0.34 -9.31 21.31
C THR A 408 0.26 -10.41 20.25
N THR A 409 0.61 -10.08 19.02
CA THR A 409 0.55 -11.02 17.88
C THR A 409 1.52 -12.16 18.06
N ILE A 410 2.75 -11.90 18.50
CA ILE A 410 3.75 -12.95 18.68
C ILE A 410 3.44 -13.87 19.86
N ASP A 411 2.86 -13.35 20.95
CA ASP A 411 2.38 -14.17 22.06
C ASP A 411 1.26 -15.12 21.62
N ARG A 412 0.30 -14.63 20.83
CA ARG A 412 -0.74 -15.47 20.22
C ARG A 412 -0.13 -16.53 19.30
N ALA A 413 0.81 -16.13 18.46
CA ALA A 413 1.48 -17.03 17.53
C ALA A 413 2.19 -18.18 18.27
N MET A 414 2.98 -17.89 19.31
CA MET A 414 3.71 -18.91 20.09
C MET A 414 2.77 -19.94 20.75
N LYS A 415 1.55 -19.57 21.11
CA LYS A 415 0.55 -20.50 21.68
C LYS A 415 -0.02 -21.49 20.66
N VAL A 416 -0.06 -21.10 19.39
CA VAL A 416 -0.60 -21.94 18.30
C VAL A 416 0.48 -22.90 17.75
N TRP A 417 1.75 -22.47 17.75
CA TRP A 417 2.86 -23.26 17.24
C TRP A 417 3.88 -23.62 18.33
N ASN A 418 3.80 -24.87 18.81
CA ASN A 418 4.57 -25.44 19.92
C ASN A 418 6.12 -25.48 19.77
N TYR A 419 6.71 -24.87 18.73
CA TYR A 419 8.14 -24.97 18.41
C TYR A 419 8.90 -23.64 18.48
N VAL A 420 8.27 -22.56 18.95
CA VAL A 420 8.88 -21.23 18.96
C VAL A 420 8.99 -20.68 20.37
N TYR A 421 10.23 -20.41 20.81
CA TYR A 421 10.52 -19.61 22.00
C TYR A 421 11.30 -18.38 21.56
N ILE A 422 10.69 -17.21 21.68
CA ILE A 422 11.35 -15.93 21.40
C ILE A 422 11.85 -15.39 22.73
N VAL A 423 13.11 -14.96 22.76
CA VAL A 423 13.84 -14.61 23.98
C VAL A 423 13.04 -13.60 24.83
N GLU A 424 12.72 -13.98 26.07
CA GLU A 424 11.99 -13.21 27.08
C GLU A 424 12.71 -11.93 27.58
N SER A 425 13.76 -11.46 26.90
CA SER A 425 14.45 -10.22 27.29
C SER A 425 13.61 -8.96 27.03
N LEU A 426 12.34 -9.10 26.65
CA LEU A 426 11.36 -8.03 26.48
C LEU A 426 10.76 -7.52 27.81
N ASN A 427 11.19 -8.05 28.96
CA ASN A 427 10.78 -7.56 30.29
C ASN A 427 11.83 -6.69 31.00
N MET A 428 12.83 -6.15 30.30
CA MET A 428 13.76 -5.14 30.86
C MET A 428 13.44 -3.74 30.38
#